data_AF-A0A662SIU9-F1
#
_entry.id   AF-A0A662SIU9-F1
#
_cell.length_a   1.000
_cell.length_b   1.000
_cell.length_c   1.000
_cell.angle_alpha   90.00
_cell.angle_beta   90.00
_cell.angle_gamma   90.00
#
_symmetry.space_group_name_H-M   'P 1'
#
loop_
_entity.id
_entity.type
_entity.pdbx_description
1 polymer ?
#
loop_
_entity_poly.entity_id
_entity_poly.type
_entity_poly.pdbx_seq_one_letter_code
_entity_poly.pdbx_strand_id
1 'polypeptide(L)'
;MPRLKNPYRSGRRAERIVAERLSKKGWLIRLSKGSKGPWDIYALKSGRKMLIQVKKGSSTFSRKECRRLRREARKRGAIAALARYNRGKIIFRFV
;
A
#
# COMPACT_ATOMS: atom_id res chain seq x y z
N MET A 1 11.50 -25.80 -17.51
CA MET A 1 10.45 -25.58 -16.49
C MET A 1 10.25 -24.07 -16.27
N PRO A 2 9.23 -23.42 -16.86
CA PRO A 2 8.98 -22.01 -16.57
C PRO A 2 8.47 -21.87 -15.14
N ARG A 3 9.23 -21.15 -14.29
CA ARG A 3 8.82 -20.81 -12.92
C ARG A 3 7.55 -19.98 -13.00
N LEU A 4 6.39 -20.59 -12.72
CA LEU A 4 5.12 -19.92 -12.48
C LEU A 4 5.31 -18.85 -11.38
N LYS A 5 5.66 -17.63 -11.80
CA LYS A 5 5.72 -16.45 -10.94
C LYS A 5 4.30 -16.14 -10.53
N ASN A 6 3.82 -16.80 -9.48
CA ASN A 6 2.48 -16.59 -8.95
C ASN A 6 2.32 -15.09 -8.61
N PRO A 7 1.58 -14.30 -9.40
CA PRO A 7 1.52 -12.85 -9.24
C PRO A 7 0.96 -12.48 -7.86
N TYR A 8 0.09 -13.32 -7.30
CA TYR A 8 -0.48 -13.22 -5.95
C TYR A 8 0.54 -13.35 -4.81
N ARG A 9 1.53 -14.23 -4.93
CA ARG A 9 2.64 -14.30 -3.95
C ARG A 9 3.55 -13.07 -4.06
N SER A 10 3.62 -12.51 -5.25
CA SER A 10 4.52 -11.40 -5.57
C SER A 10 4.00 -10.04 -5.08
N GLY A 11 2.68 -9.84 -5.05
CA GLY A 11 2.02 -8.67 -4.45
C GLY A 11 2.17 -8.63 -2.92
N ARG A 12 1.84 -9.74 -2.25
CA ARG A 12 2.00 -9.87 -0.78
C ARG A 12 3.43 -9.61 -0.30
N ARG A 13 4.44 -10.01 -1.07
CA ARG A 13 5.85 -9.72 -0.73
C ARG A 13 6.15 -8.22 -0.80
N ALA A 14 5.62 -7.52 -1.80
CA ALA A 14 5.79 -6.07 -1.91
C ALA A 14 5.09 -5.34 -0.77
N GLU A 15 3.85 -5.72 -0.43
CA GLU A 15 3.12 -5.18 0.73
C GLU A 15 3.91 -5.35 2.02
N ARG A 16 4.46 -6.55 2.26
CA ARG A 16 5.26 -6.85 3.46
C ARG A 16 6.54 -6.01 3.52
N ILE A 17 7.23 -5.83 2.39
CA ILE A 17 8.44 -4.99 2.33
C ILE A 17 8.10 -3.51 2.63
N VAL A 18 7.02 -2.98 2.05
CA VAL A 18 6.57 -1.61 2.31
C VAL A 18 6.16 -1.45 3.78
N ALA A 19 5.42 -2.41 4.33
CA ALA A 19 5.02 -2.45 5.72
C ALA A 19 6.24 -2.46 6.66
N GLU A 20 7.21 -3.32 6.42
CA GLU A 20 8.43 -3.40 7.22
C GLU A 20 9.24 -2.09 7.16
N ARG A 21 9.33 -1.47 5.98
CA ARG A 21 10.02 -0.18 5.83
C ARG A 21 9.34 0.94 6.62
N LEU A 22 8.01 0.96 6.68
CA LEU A 22 7.26 1.93 7.47
C LEU A 22 7.35 1.63 8.97
N SER A 23 7.30 0.35 9.35
CA SER A 23 7.50 -0.10 10.72
C SER A 23 8.85 0.34 11.26
N LYS A 24 9.93 0.13 10.50
CA LYS A 24 11.29 0.62 10.81
C LYS A 24 11.39 2.14 10.96
N LYS A 25 10.43 2.91 10.41
CA LYS A 25 10.34 4.37 10.58
C LYS A 25 9.46 4.79 11.77
N GLY A 26 9.04 3.84 12.61
CA GLY A 26 8.19 4.07 13.78
C GLY A 26 6.72 4.23 13.46
N TRP A 27 6.23 3.65 12.34
CA TRP A 27 4.80 3.58 12.07
C TRP A 27 4.24 2.25 12.57
N LEU A 28 3.11 2.28 13.25
CA LEU A 28 2.32 1.09 13.56
C LEU A 28 1.59 0.65 12.30
N ILE A 29 1.84 -0.59 11.85
CA ILE A 29 1.34 -1.10 10.59
C ILE A 29 0.29 -2.18 10.79
N ARG A 30 -0.82 -2.06 10.06
CA ARG A 30 -1.85 -3.09 9.93
C ARG A 30 -2.09 -3.39 8.46
N LEU A 31 -1.85 -4.64 8.06
CA LEU A 31 -2.15 -5.13 6.72
C LEU A 31 -3.65 -5.41 6.56
N SER A 32 -4.21 -5.06 5.41
CA SER A 32 -5.56 -5.42 5.00
C SER A 32 -5.63 -6.93 4.77
N LYS A 33 -6.30 -7.67 5.67
CA LYS A 33 -6.55 -9.10 5.46
C LYS A 33 -7.55 -9.26 4.31
N GLY A 34 -7.05 -9.54 3.11
CA GLY A 34 -7.84 -10.07 1.98
C GLY A 34 -8.27 -9.08 0.88
N SER A 35 -7.60 -7.94 0.69
CA SER A 35 -7.85 -6.97 -0.42
C SER A 35 -9.32 -6.58 -0.68
N LYS A 36 -10.23 -6.73 0.31
CA LYS A 36 -11.63 -6.30 0.17
C LYS A 36 -11.81 -4.78 0.29
N GLY A 37 -10.75 -4.05 0.67
CA GLY A 37 -10.77 -2.60 0.86
C GLY A 37 -9.90 -1.85 -0.16
N PRO A 38 -10.07 -0.53 -0.29
CA PRO A 38 -9.32 0.32 -1.24
C PRO A 38 -7.92 0.70 -0.70
N TRP A 39 -7.36 -0.09 0.20
CA TRP A 39 -6.04 0.10 0.79
C TRP A 39 -5.48 -1.27 1.19
N ASP A 40 -4.16 -1.41 1.08
CA ASP A 40 -3.44 -2.64 1.41
C ASP A 40 -2.78 -2.52 2.80
N ILE A 41 -2.34 -1.31 3.15
CA ILE A 41 -1.65 -1.02 4.41
C ILE A 41 -2.31 0.15 5.11
N TYR A 42 -2.61 -0.02 6.39
CA TYR A 42 -2.95 1.05 7.31
C TYR A 42 -1.72 1.35 8.18
N ALA A 43 -1.28 2.60 8.18
CA ALA A 43 -0.14 3.07 8.96
C ALA A 43 -0.61 4.15 9.97
N LEU A 44 -0.15 4.05 11.22
CA LEU A 44 -0.46 4.99 12.29
C LEU A 44 0.84 5.45 12.95
N LYS A 45 1.04 6.76 13.10
CA LYS A 45 2.18 7.32 13.83
C LYS A 45 1.77 8.60 14.52
N SER A 46 1.88 8.65 15.86
CA SER A 46 1.63 9.85 16.66
C SER A 46 0.29 10.53 16.30
N GLY A 47 -0.80 9.76 16.26
CA GLY A 47 -2.14 10.25 15.88
C GLY A 47 -2.38 10.44 14.38
N ARG A 48 -1.34 10.43 13.54
CA ARG A 48 -1.45 10.55 12.08
C ARG A 48 -1.77 9.19 11.47
N LYS A 49 -2.92 9.10 10.81
CA LYS A 49 -3.38 7.91 10.09
C LYS A 49 -3.03 8.02 8.61
N MET A 50 -2.60 6.93 8.00
CA MET A 50 -2.28 6.88 6.58
C MET A 50 -2.79 5.57 5.97
N LEU A 51 -3.54 5.69 4.89
CA LEU A 51 -4.01 4.57 4.08
C LEU A 51 -3.13 4.47 2.84
N ILE A 52 -2.57 3.30 2.61
CA ILE A 52 -1.60 3.08 1.53
C ILE A 52 -2.08 1.96 0.64
N GLN A 53 -2.17 2.25 -0.66
CA GLN A 53 -2.33 1.23 -1.69
C GLN A 53 -0.97 0.90 -2.29
N VAL A 54 -0.61 -0.38 -2.32
CA VAL A 54 0.68 -0.87 -2.85
C VAL A 54 0.46 -1.49 -4.22
N LYS A 55 1.25 -1.06 -5.21
CA LYS A 55 1.35 -1.73 -6.51
C LYS A 55 2.80 -2.08 -6.82
N LYS A 56 2.99 -3.20 -7.52
CA LYS A 56 4.31 -3.68 -7.93
C LYS A 56 4.58 -3.37 -9.41
N GLY A 57 5.82 -3.03 -9.73
CA GLY A 57 6.28 -2.89 -11.11
C GLY A 57 5.61 -1.73 -11.86
N SER A 58 5.20 -1.99 -13.10
CA SER A 58 4.56 -1.02 -14.00
C SER A 58 3.06 -0.87 -13.78
N SER A 59 2.46 -1.57 -12.80
CA SER A 59 1.02 -1.46 -12.54
C SER A 59 0.63 -0.01 -12.21
N THR A 60 -0.38 0.48 -12.93
CA THR A 60 -0.91 1.84 -12.80
C THR A 60 -2.01 1.89 -11.76
N PHE A 61 -2.10 3.01 -11.05
CA PHE A 61 -3.24 3.32 -10.19
C PHE A 61 -4.31 3.98 -11.05
N SER A 62 -5.48 3.36 -11.16
CA SER A 62 -6.61 3.92 -11.86
C SER A 62 -7.16 5.14 -11.10
N ARG A 63 -7.74 6.10 -11.83
CA ARG A 63 -8.42 7.26 -11.22
C ARG A 63 -9.50 6.84 -10.22
N LYS A 64 -10.18 5.71 -10.49
CA LYS A 64 -11.23 5.14 -9.63
C LYS A 64 -10.66 4.62 -8.30
N GLU A 65 -9.53 3.93 -8.32
CA GLU A 65 -8.82 3.49 -7.11
C GLU A 65 -8.37 4.69 -6.28
N CYS A 66 -7.74 5.69 -6.91
CA CYS A 66 -7.30 6.91 -6.21
C CYS A 66 -8.48 7.63 -5.55
N ARG A 67 -9.61 7.79 -6.25
CA ARG A 67 -10.83 8.39 -5.67
C ARG A 67 -11.37 7.58 -4.49
N ARG A 68 -11.40 6.25 -4.59
CA ARG A 68 -11.86 5.38 -3.50
C ARG A 68 -10.94 5.48 -2.27
N LEU A 69 -9.63 5.42 -2.48
CA LEU A 69 -8.63 5.58 -1.42
C LEU A 69 -8.76 6.94 -0.73
N ARG A 70 -8.82 8.05 -1.49
CA ARG A 70 -9.04 9.39 -0.93
C ARG A 70 -10.34 9.49 -0.13
N ARG A 71 -11.43 8.95 -0.66
CA ARG A 71 -12.73 8.99 0.01
C ARG A 71 -12.68 8.26 1.36
N GLU A 72 -12.09 7.07 1.38
CA GLU A 72 -11.91 6.32 2.64
C GLU A 72 -10.92 7.01 3.59
N ALA A 73 -9.86 7.60 3.07
CA ALA A 73 -8.89 8.34 3.86
C ALA A 73 -9.56 9.54 4.55
N ARG A 74 -10.33 10.34 3.78
CA ARG A 74 -11.08 11.48 4.30
C ARG A 74 -12.09 11.08 5.36
N LYS A 75 -12.86 10.00 5.14
CA LYS A 75 -13.82 9.48 6.14
C LYS A 75 -13.16 9.10 7.47
N ARG A 76 -11.91 8.63 7.42
CA ARG A 76 -11.18 8.12 8.60
C ARG A 76 -10.24 9.17 9.22
N GLY A 77 -10.18 10.38 8.68
CA GLY A 77 -9.19 11.40 9.05
C GLY A 77 -7.75 10.95 8.76
N ALA A 78 -7.57 10.19 7.69
CA ALA A 78 -6.28 9.63 7.27
C ALA A 78 -5.78 10.28 5.98
N ILE A 79 -4.48 10.16 5.75
CA ILE A 79 -3.81 10.58 4.51
C ILE A 79 -3.84 9.43 3.50
N ALA A 80 -4.21 9.71 2.25
CA ALA A 80 -4.13 8.72 1.18
C ALA A 80 -2.74 8.74 0.53
N ALA A 81 -2.11 7.58 0.44
CA ALA A 81 -0.81 7.41 -0.20
C ALA A 81 -0.82 6.21 -1.16
N LEU A 82 -0.12 6.36 -2.28
CA LEU A 82 0.13 5.32 -3.26
C LEU A 82 1.59 4.92 -3.13
N ALA A 83 1.85 3.64 -2.88
CA ALA A 83 3.19 3.10 -2.80
C ALA A 83 3.46 2.22 -4.02
N ARG A 84 4.51 2.53 -4.77
CA ARG A 84 4.99 1.69 -5.87
C ARG A 84 6.28 1.01 -5.46
N TYR A 85 6.28 -0.31 -5.50
CA TYR A 85 7.47 -1.12 -5.31
C TYR A 85 8.03 -1.59 -6.65
N ASN A 86 9.25 -1.16 -6.99
CA ASN A 86 9.95 -1.60 -8.19
C ASN A 86 11.42 -1.93 -7.87
N ARG A 87 11.82 -3.19 -8.09
CA ARG A 87 13.21 -3.69 -7.92
C ARG A 87 13.95 -3.11 -6.70
N GLY A 88 13.35 -3.18 -5.51
CA GLY A 88 13.95 -2.69 -4.26
C GLY A 88 13.69 -1.22 -3.91
N LYS A 89 13.21 -0.41 -4.86
CA LYS A 89 12.82 0.99 -4.62
C LYS A 89 11.34 1.09 -4.29
N ILE A 90 11.01 1.89 -3.27
CA ILE A 90 9.63 2.22 -2.89
C ILE A 90 9.42 3.71 -3.14
N ILE A 91 8.51 4.05 -4.05
CA ILE A 91 8.12 5.43 -4.35
C ILE A 91 6.75 5.67 -3.72
N PHE A 92 6.64 6.70 -2.89
CA PHE A 92 5.38 7.13 -2.30
C PHE A 92 4.85 8.35 -3.05
N ARG A 93 3.55 8.36 -3.34
CA ARG A 93 2.82 9.50 -3.89
C ARG A 93 1.57 9.75 -3.07
N PHE A 94 1.47 10.91 -2.45
CA PHE A 94 0.27 11.34 -1.74
C PHE A 94 -0.79 11.80 -2.74
N VAL A 95 -2.05 11.48 -2.48
CA VAL A 95 -3.17 11.77 -3.38
C VAL A 95 -4.37 12.33 -2.69
#